data_AF-A0A1G9PB34-F1
#
_entry.id   AF-A0A1G9PB34-F1
#
_cell.length_a   1.000
_cell.length_b   1.000
_cell.length_c   1.000
_cell.angle_alpha   90.00
_cell.angle_beta   90.00
_cell.angle_gamma   90.00
#
_symmetry.space_group_name_H-M   'P 1'
#
loop_
_entity.id
_entity.type
_entity.pdbx_description
1 polymer ?
#
loop_
_entity_poly.entity_id
_entity_poly.type
_entity_poly.pdbx_seq_one_letter_code
_entity_poly.pdbx_strand_id
1 'polypeptide(L)'
;MSRRVPEFALVTGGFLALTVLGVGVAFTGDLVRSALTAVVVGYPFGLYAVSHSEDPTEVLPPRYVLPAAAVAGASLLVAAVPGATERLAGRLLYALFVALVVALPPAAYAVSYGRLRPLPPRATAAGGAVVGATLLVAGPLAGDAVIGAADALLVFLAGVGYADVHGVGATRRTRRLLVLAGGVFSLALVGVGLVVGSTTTLLPWVVAAITAALGPSLHYALSVEQGRRGQNFFNRRS
;
A
#
# COMPACT_ATOMS: atom_id res chain seq x y z
N MET A 1 0.12 -5.10 37.69
CA MET A 1 0.38 -5.44 36.27
C MET A 1 -0.93 -5.37 35.52
N SER A 2 -1.15 -4.36 34.68
CA SER A 2 -2.36 -4.30 33.85
C SER A 2 -2.22 -5.31 32.71
N ARG A 3 -3.10 -6.32 32.70
CA ARG A 3 -3.25 -7.20 31.53
C ARG A 3 -3.71 -6.31 30.37
N ARG A 4 -2.87 -6.15 29.36
CA ARG A 4 -3.26 -5.52 28.10
C ARG A 4 -4.22 -6.51 27.42
N VAL A 5 -5.41 -6.06 27.04
CA VAL A 5 -6.44 -6.88 26.40
C VAL A 5 -6.56 -6.44 24.93
N PRO A 6 -5.65 -6.91 24.04
CA PRO A 6 -5.62 -6.50 22.63
C PRO A 6 -6.93 -6.83 21.88
N GLU A 7 -7.67 -7.83 22.33
CA GLU A 7 -8.97 -8.24 21.79
C GLU A 7 -10.00 -7.11 21.91
N PHE A 8 -10.01 -6.40 23.04
CA PHE A 8 -10.97 -5.31 23.29
C PHE A 8 -10.75 -4.12 22.35
N ALA A 9 -9.48 -3.85 22.00
CA ALA A 9 -9.14 -2.83 21.03
C ALA A 9 -9.73 -3.14 19.64
N LEU A 10 -9.64 -4.40 19.19
CA LEU A 10 -10.24 -4.81 17.92
C LEU A 10 -11.77 -4.74 17.93
N VAL A 11 -12.41 -5.15 19.02
CA VAL A 11 -13.87 -5.06 19.14
C VAL A 11 -14.31 -3.60 19.08
N THR A 12 -13.63 -2.71 19.82
CA THR A 12 -13.94 -1.29 19.84
C THR A 12 -13.68 -0.63 18.48
N GLY A 13 -12.51 -0.88 17.89
CA GLY A 13 -12.14 -0.35 16.57
C GLY A 13 -13.06 -0.86 15.47
N GLY A 14 -13.41 -2.15 15.48
CA GLY A 14 -14.36 -2.75 14.55
C GLY A 14 -15.77 -2.18 14.69
N PHE A 15 -16.26 -2.03 15.93
CA PHE A 15 -17.55 -1.41 16.20
C PHE A 15 -17.60 0.04 15.71
N LEU A 16 -16.58 0.83 16.01
CA LEU A 16 -16.48 2.22 15.54
C LEU A 16 -16.41 2.30 14.01
N ALA A 17 -15.57 1.48 13.38
CA ALA A 17 -15.43 1.45 11.93
C ALA A 17 -16.75 1.04 11.24
N LEU A 18 -17.42 -0.01 11.73
CA LEU A 18 -18.71 -0.45 11.19
C LEU A 18 -19.82 0.59 11.40
N THR A 19 -19.81 1.27 12.54
CA THR A 19 -20.77 2.36 12.82
C THR A 19 -20.55 3.52 11.85
N VAL A 20 -19.31 3.96 11.66
CA VAL A 20 -18.95 5.02 10.71
C VAL A 20 -19.31 4.63 9.28
N LEU A 21 -19.05 3.37 8.89
CA LEU A 21 -19.42 2.85 7.58
C LEU A 21 -20.94 2.87 7.39
N GLY A 22 -21.70 2.28 8.31
CA GLY A 22 -23.14 2.15 8.20
C GLY A 22 -23.86 3.49 8.24
N VAL A 23 -23.51 4.36 9.18
CA VAL A 23 -24.04 5.73 9.27
C VAL A 23 -23.64 6.52 8.03
N GLY A 24 -22.36 6.48 7.64
CA GLY A 24 -21.87 7.18 6.46
C GLY A 24 -22.67 6.81 5.21
N VAL A 25 -22.77 5.51 4.91
CA VAL A 25 -23.54 5.01 3.75
C VAL A 25 -25.00 5.41 3.83
N ALA A 26 -25.64 5.29 5.01
CA ALA A 26 -27.04 5.62 5.17
C ALA A 26 -27.35 7.12 4.95
N PHE A 27 -26.45 8.01 5.34
CA PHE A 27 -26.66 9.45 5.25
C PHE A 27 -26.09 10.09 3.98
N THR A 28 -25.01 9.56 3.40
CA THR A 28 -24.36 10.16 2.21
C THR A 28 -24.62 9.38 0.93
N GLY A 29 -24.96 8.08 1.01
CA GLY A 29 -25.00 7.18 -0.14
C GLY A 29 -23.63 6.88 -0.76
N ASP A 30 -22.53 7.41 -0.20
CA ASP A 30 -21.18 7.29 -0.74
C ASP A 30 -20.40 6.18 -0.02
N LEU A 31 -20.49 4.97 -0.58
CA LEU A 31 -19.82 3.78 -0.04
C LEU A 31 -18.30 3.94 0.07
N VAL A 32 -17.67 4.54 -0.94
CA VAL A 32 -16.20 4.63 -1.01
C VAL A 32 -15.68 5.55 0.07
N ARG A 33 -16.26 6.75 0.21
CA ARG A 33 -15.82 7.71 1.23
C ARG A 33 -16.12 7.21 2.64
N SER A 34 -17.26 6.57 2.85
CA SER A 34 -17.59 5.97 4.15
C SER A 34 -16.66 4.82 4.50
N ALA A 35 -16.28 3.98 3.53
CA ALA A 35 -15.31 2.90 3.73
C ALA A 35 -13.91 3.43 4.07
N LEU A 36 -13.41 4.44 3.34
CA LEU A 36 -12.13 5.07 3.67
C LEU A 36 -12.14 5.66 5.08
N THR A 37 -13.23 6.34 5.47
CA THR A 37 -13.36 6.93 6.80
C THR A 37 -13.37 5.84 7.88
N ALA A 38 -14.12 4.76 7.67
CA ALA A 38 -14.15 3.61 8.57
C ALA A 38 -12.78 2.96 8.73
N VAL A 39 -12.01 2.86 7.64
CA VAL A 39 -10.64 2.32 7.66
C VAL A 39 -9.68 3.21 8.46
N VAL A 40 -9.74 4.53 8.25
CA VAL A 40 -8.95 5.50 9.03
C VAL A 40 -9.25 5.39 10.53
N VAL A 41 -10.51 5.15 10.89
CA VAL A 41 -10.94 4.96 12.28
C VAL A 41 -10.50 3.60 12.83
N GLY A 42 -10.63 2.52 12.06
CA GLY A 42 -10.40 1.16 12.54
C GLY A 42 -8.93 0.72 12.59
N TYR A 43 -8.10 1.16 11.64
CA TYR A 43 -6.71 0.70 11.53
C TYR A 43 -5.81 1.00 12.74
N PRO A 44 -5.91 2.16 13.41
CA PRO A 44 -5.13 2.42 14.64
C PRO A 44 -5.38 1.36 15.73
N PHE A 45 -6.60 0.85 15.85
CA PHE A 45 -6.95 -0.20 16.80
C PHE A 45 -6.38 -1.56 16.40
N GLY A 46 -6.41 -1.88 15.09
CA GLY A 46 -5.73 -3.06 14.55
C GLY A 46 -4.23 -3.04 14.82
N LEU A 47 -3.59 -1.89 14.57
CA LEU A 47 -2.16 -1.69 14.84
C LEU A 47 -1.85 -1.81 16.35
N TYR A 48 -2.71 -1.26 17.20
CA TYR A 48 -2.58 -1.39 18.65
C TYR A 48 -2.67 -2.85 19.10
N ALA A 49 -3.66 -3.61 18.61
CA ALA A 49 -3.83 -5.02 18.93
C ALA A 49 -2.61 -5.85 18.50
N VAL A 50 -2.10 -5.63 17.28
CA VAL A 50 -0.92 -6.35 16.77
C VAL A 50 0.35 -6.00 17.56
N SER A 51 0.52 -4.75 18.00
CA SER A 51 1.71 -4.31 18.73
C SER A 51 1.70 -4.67 20.23
N HIS A 52 0.54 -4.98 20.79
CA HIS A 52 0.35 -5.26 22.21
C HIS A 52 -0.08 -6.70 22.51
N SER A 53 -0.26 -7.55 21.48
CA SER A 53 -0.50 -8.99 21.64
C SER A 53 0.83 -9.77 21.76
N GLU A 54 0.84 -10.80 22.60
CA GLU A 54 1.98 -11.73 22.71
C GLU A 54 2.10 -12.61 21.45
N ASP A 55 0.97 -13.10 20.94
CA ASP A 55 0.84 -13.72 19.62
C ASP A 55 -0.28 -13.01 18.83
N PRO A 56 0.07 -12.18 17.83
CA PRO A 56 -0.92 -11.50 16.99
C PRO A 56 -1.79 -12.46 16.19
N THR A 57 -1.31 -13.68 15.90
CA THR A 57 -2.00 -14.62 15.01
C THR A 57 -3.19 -15.33 15.65
N GLU A 58 -3.22 -15.40 16.98
CA GLU A 58 -4.37 -15.92 17.73
C GLU A 58 -5.57 -14.98 17.64
N VAL A 59 -5.32 -13.67 17.69
CA VAL A 59 -6.37 -12.65 17.66
C VAL A 59 -6.81 -12.34 16.23
N LEU A 60 -5.87 -12.30 15.28
CA LEU A 60 -6.12 -12.00 13.87
C LEU A 60 -5.55 -13.11 12.98
N PRO A 61 -6.27 -14.23 12.78
CA PRO A 61 -5.74 -15.35 12.03
C PRO A 61 -5.43 -14.96 10.57
N PRO A 62 -4.16 -15.02 10.12
CA PRO A 62 -3.76 -14.56 8.78
C PRO A 62 -4.53 -15.22 7.63
N ARG A 63 -4.96 -16.47 7.84
CA ARG A 63 -5.78 -17.25 6.89
C ARG A 63 -7.13 -16.62 6.55
N TYR A 64 -7.69 -15.81 7.44
CA TYR A 64 -8.96 -15.10 7.22
C TYR A 64 -8.74 -13.64 6.84
N VAL A 65 -7.68 -13.02 7.39
CA VAL A 65 -7.37 -11.61 7.10
C VAL A 65 -7.01 -11.39 5.63
N LEU A 66 -6.23 -12.28 5.02
CA LEU A 66 -5.85 -12.16 3.61
C LEU A 66 -7.05 -12.22 2.64
N PRO A 67 -7.93 -13.24 2.68
CA PRO A 67 -9.10 -13.27 1.81
C PRO A 67 -10.07 -12.14 2.11
N ALA A 68 -10.26 -11.76 3.38
CA ALA A 68 -11.11 -10.61 3.73
C ALA A 68 -10.57 -9.31 3.11
N ALA A 69 -9.25 -9.09 3.17
CA ALA A 69 -8.60 -7.95 2.51
C ALA A 69 -8.78 -7.98 0.99
N ALA A 70 -8.63 -9.15 0.37
CA ALA A 70 -8.82 -9.30 -1.07
C ALA A 70 -10.28 -9.00 -1.49
N VAL A 71 -11.26 -9.51 -0.74
CA VAL A 71 -12.69 -9.27 -1.00
C VAL A 71 -13.04 -7.80 -0.79
N ALA A 72 -12.58 -7.18 0.29
CA ALA A 72 -12.83 -5.76 0.57
C ALA A 72 -12.16 -4.85 -0.46
N GLY A 73 -10.92 -5.15 -0.87
CA GLY A 73 -10.24 -4.42 -1.94
C GLY A 73 -10.96 -4.57 -3.28
N ALA A 74 -11.36 -5.79 -3.65
CA ALA A 74 -12.08 -6.04 -4.90
C ALA A 74 -13.46 -5.38 -4.94
N SER A 75 -14.21 -5.41 -3.83
CA SER A 75 -15.52 -4.78 -3.75
C SER A 75 -15.42 -3.26 -3.87
N LEU A 76 -14.44 -2.64 -3.22
CA LEU A 76 -14.19 -1.20 -3.34
C LEU A 76 -13.65 -0.81 -4.70
N LEU A 77 -12.81 -1.64 -5.32
CA LEU A 77 -12.37 -1.44 -6.70
C LEU A 77 -13.57 -1.35 -7.63
N VAL A 78 -14.51 -2.30 -7.55
CA VAL A 78 -15.74 -2.31 -8.37
C VAL A 78 -16.66 -1.15 -8.02
N ALA A 79 -16.84 -0.84 -6.73
CA ALA A 79 -17.72 0.23 -6.27
C ALA A 79 -17.23 1.63 -6.61
N ALA A 80 -15.93 1.83 -6.81
CA ALA A 80 -15.32 3.12 -7.13
C ALA A 80 -15.29 3.44 -8.65
N VAL A 81 -15.63 2.49 -9.52
CA VAL A 81 -15.66 2.69 -10.99
C VAL A 81 -16.87 3.51 -11.50
N PRO A 82 -18.11 3.33 -11.01
CA PRO A 82 -19.30 3.94 -11.60
C PRO A 82 -19.37 5.47 -11.44
N GLY A 83 -19.73 6.18 -12.51
CA GLY A 83 -20.06 7.61 -12.51
C GLY A 83 -20.36 8.12 -13.93
N ALA A 84 -21.06 9.24 -14.09
CA ALA A 84 -21.52 9.69 -15.42
C ALA A 84 -20.58 10.67 -16.16
N THR A 85 -19.60 11.28 -15.49
CA THR A 85 -19.00 12.57 -15.94
C THR A 85 -17.47 12.66 -16.07
N GLU A 86 -16.68 11.66 -15.68
CA GLU A 86 -15.20 11.72 -15.68
C GLU A 86 -14.57 10.69 -16.61
N ARG A 87 -13.32 10.93 -17.01
CA ARG A 87 -12.53 10.00 -17.83
C ARG A 87 -12.31 8.68 -17.09
N LEU A 88 -12.62 7.57 -17.76
CA LEU A 88 -12.48 6.21 -17.22
C LEU A 88 -11.10 5.95 -16.58
N ALA A 89 -10.02 6.44 -17.20
CA ALA A 89 -8.66 6.23 -16.71
C ALA A 89 -8.42 6.82 -15.31
N GLY A 90 -8.89 8.04 -15.04
CA GLY A 90 -8.74 8.67 -13.71
C GLY A 90 -9.52 7.91 -12.64
N ARG A 91 -10.70 7.40 -12.98
CA ARG A 91 -11.50 6.59 -12.05
C ARG A 91 -10.87 5.25 -11.73
N LEU A 92 -10.26 4.60 -12.72
CA LEU A 92 -9.56 3.34 -12.49
C LEU A 92 -8.36 3.54 -11.55
N LEU A 93 -7.65 4.66 -11.66
CA LEU A 93 -6.59 5.03 -10.70
C LEU A 93 -7.17 5.30 -9.32
N TYR A 94 -8.24 6.10 -9.20
CA TYR A 94 -8.88 6.33 -7.90
C TYR A 94 -9.40 5.04 -7.27
N ALA A 95 -10.05 4.17 -8.05
CA ALA A 95 -10.54 2.88 -7.58
C ALA A 95 -9.40 1.96 -7.13
N LEU A 96 -8.29 1.94 -7.87
CA LEU A 96 -7.09 1.19 -7.52
C LEU A 96 -6.50 1.73 -6.20
N PHE A 97 -6.40 3.05 -6.06
CA PHE A 97 -5.92 3.70 -4.84
C PHE A 97 -6.73 3.30 -3.62
N VAL A 98 -8.06 3.39 -3.69
CA VAL A 98 -8.95 2.98 -2.62
C VAL A 98 -8.73 1.50 -2.28
N ALA A 99 -8.70 0.63 -3.29
CA ALA A 99 -8.49 -0.80 -3.09
C ALA A 99 -7.13 -1.09 -2.42
N LEU A 100 -6.06 -0.41 -2.84
CA LEU A 100 -4.72 -0.56 -2.26
C LEU A 100 -4.68 -0.07 -0.82
N VAL A 101 -5.22 1.12 -0.53
CA VAL A 101 -5.24 1.67 0.84
C VAL A 101 -5.96 0.74 1.82
N VAL A 102 -7.03 0.07 1.38
CA VAL A 102 -7.85 -0.81 2.22
C VAL A 102 -7.34 -2.26 2.28
N ALA A 103 -6.72 -2.77 1.21
CA ALA A 103 -6.28 -4.16 1.16
C ALA A 103 -4.82 -4.35 1.59
N LEU A 104 -3.96 -3.36 1.37
CA LEU A 104 -2.52 -3.52 1.49
C LEU A 104 -2.05 -3.67 2.94
N PRO A 105 -2.53 -2.89 3.93
CA PRO A 105 -2.16 -3.10 5.33
C PRO A 105 -2.55 -4.48 5.89
N PRO A 106 -3.79 -4.99 5.73
CA PRO A 106 -4.13 -6.33 6.20
C PRO A 106 -3.44 -7.43 5.39
N ALA A 107 -3.19 -7.25 4.08
CA ALA A 107 -2.40 -8.20 3.30
C ALA A 107 -0.95 -8.26 3.78
N ALA A 108 -0.32 -7.11 4.06
CA ALA A 108 1.03 -7.03 4.60
C ALA A 108 1.12 -7.71 5.98
N TYR A 109 0.11 -7.52 6.83
CA TYR A 109 -0.01 -8.25 8.09
C TYR A 109 -0.08 -9.78 7.86
N ALA A 110 -0.99 -10.24 7.01
CA ALA A 110 -1.20 -11.67 6.81
C ALA A 110 0.03 -12.36 6.19
N VAL A 111 0.76 -11.68 5.31
CA VAL A 111 2.01 -12.18 4.74
C VAL A 111 3.12 -12.22 5.80
N SER A 112 3.26 -11.17 6.61
CA SER A 112 4.32 -11.05 7.61
C SER A 112 4.19 -12.05 8.75
N TYR A 113 2.97 -12.24 9.25
CA TYR A 113 2.71 -13.10 10.40
C TYR A 113 2.25 -14.51 10.01
N GLY A 114 1.58 -14.67 8.87
CA GLY A 114 1.01 -15.96 8.44
C GLY A 114 1.94 -16.88 7.67
N ARG A 115 3.15 -16.43 7.30
CA ARG A 115 4.10 -17.17 6.44
C ARG A 115 3.48 -17.70 5.13
N LEU A 116 2.42 -17.05 4.65
CA LEU A 116 1.69 -17.46 3.45
C LEU A 116 2.49 -17.09 2.19
N ARG A 117 2.73 -18.09 1.33
CA ARG A 117 3.44 -17.93 0.05
C ARG A 117 2.54 -18.20 -1.16
N PRO A 118 1.56 -17.31 -1.45
CA PRO A 118 0.70 -17.48 -2.61
C PRO A 118 1.44 -17.33 -3.94
N LEU A 119 2.52 -16.55 -3.99
CA LEU A 119 3.20 -16.17 -5.23
C LEU A 119 4.73 -16.27 -5.10
N PRO A 120 5.46 -16.48 -6.22
CA PRO A 120 6.92 -16.49 -6.21
C PRO A 120 7.48 -15.10 -5.86
N PRO A 121 8.27 -14.93 -4.77
CA PRO A 121 8.63 -13.61 -4.24
C PRO A 121 9.38 -12.70 -5.21
N ARG A 122 10.29 -13.25 -6.02
CA ARG A 122 11.04 -12.48 -7.04
C ARG A 122 10.12 -11.96 -8.14
N ALA A 123 9.15 -12.76 -8.56
CA ALA A 123 8.21 -12.38 -9.59
C ALA A 123 7.25 -11.31 -9.07
N THR A 124 6.80 -11.41 -7.82
CA THR A 124 5.96 -10.39 -7.18
C THR A 124 6.69 -9.05 -7.06
N ALA A 125 7.97 -9.05 -6.68
CA ALA A 125 8.77 -7.82 -6.63
C ALA A 125 8.99 -7.21 -8.01
N ALA A 126 9.35 -8.02 -9.01
CA ALA A 126 9.53 -7.55 -10.38
C ALA A 126 8.21 -7.05 -10.98
N GLY A 127 7.12 -7.78 -10.78
CA GLY A 127 5.77 -7.40 -11.20
C GLY A 127 5.33 -6.09 -10.54
N GLY A 128 5.55 -5.93 -9.23
CA GLY A 128 5.25 -4.69 -8.52
C GLY A 128 6.05 -3.49 -9.04
N ALA A 129 7.33 -3.68 -9.39
CA ALA A 129 8.15 -2.65 -10.01
C ALA A 129 7.68 -2.26 -11.41
N VAL A 130 7.32 -3.26 -12.24
CA VAL A 130 6.79 -3.01 -13.59
C VAL A 130 5.44 -2.30 -13.51
N VAL A 131 4.51 -2.79 -12.69
CA VAL A 131 3.20 -2.16 -12.50
C VAL A 131 3.37 -0.74 -11.95
N GLY A 132 4.24 -0.54 -10.96
CA GLY A 132 4.55 0.80 -10.44
C GLY A 132 5.08 1.75 -11.52
N ALA A 133 6.03 1.28 -12.35
CA ALA A 133 6.55 2.08 -13.46
C ALA A 133 5.45 2.43 -14.48
N THR A 134 4.54 1.49 -14.79
CA THR A 134 3.41 1.76 -15.69
C THR A 134 2.43 2.78 -15.11
N LEU A 135 2.17 2.73 -13.80
CA LEU A 135 1.29 3.68 -13.11
C LEU A 135 1.87 5.10 -13.08
N LEU A 136 3.20 5.24 -12.97
CA LEU A 136 3.89 6.53 -13.06
C LEU A 136 3.76 7.20 -14.43
N VAL A 137 3.58 6.41 -15.49
CA VAL A 137 3.31 6.92 -16.84
C VAL A 137 1.80 7.14 -17.03
N ALA A 138 0.98 6.21 -16.56
CA ALA A 138 -0.48 6.27 -16.72
C ALA A 138 -1.12 7.43 -15.94
N GLY A 139 -0.62 7.78 -14.75
CA GLY A 139 -1.12 8.86 -13.92
C GLY A 139 -1.17 10.22 -14.64
N PRO A 140 -0.02 10.75 -15.09
CA PRO A 140 0.03 11.98 -15.88
C PRO A 140 -0.86 11.96 -17.13
N LEU A 141 -0.91 10.83 -17.84
CA LEU A 141 -1.73 10.66 -19.05
C LEU A 141 -3.24 10.64 -18.73
N ALA A 142 -3.62 10.08 -17.60
CA ALA A 142 -5.00 10.06 -17.12
C ALA A 142 -5.46 11.42 -16.57
N GLY A 143 -4.54 12.35 -16.33
CA GLY A 143 -4.80 13.66 -15.74
C GLY A 143 -4.72 13.69 -14.22
N ASP A 144 -4.28 12.59 -13.58
CA ASP A 144 -4.14 12.48 -12.13
C ASP A 144 -2.80 11.82 -11.75
N ALA A 145 -1.73 12.60 -11.87
CA ALA A 145 -0.38 12.13 -11.56
C ALA A 145 -0.17 11.89 -10.06
N VAL A 146 -0.94 12.54 -9.19
CA VAL A 146 -0.79 12.38 -7.74
C VAL A 146 -1.29 11.01 -7.32
N ILE A 147 -2.49 10.63 -7.77
CA ILE A 147 -3.05 9.30 -7.46
C ILE A 147 -2.21 8.21 -8.14
N GLY A 148 -1.86 8.37 -9.42
CA GLY A 148 -1.02 7.39 -10.12
C GLY A 148 0.36 7.20 -9.48
N ALA A 149 0.96 8.27 -8.94
CA ALA A 149 2.20 8.18 -8.19
C ALA A 149 2.02 7.48 -6.83
N ALA A 150 0.93 7.76 -6.12
CA ALA A 150 0.63 7.07 -4.86
C ALA A 150 0.44 5.56 -5.09
N ASP A 151 -0.34 5.17 -6.09
CA ASP A 151 -0.55 3.76 -6.46
C ASP A 151 0.76 3.08 -6.85
N ALA A 152 1.56 3.76 -7.67
CA ALA A 152 2.85 3.24 -8.09
C ALA A 152 3.76 2.95 -6.88
N LEU A 153 3.81 3.87 -5.92
CA LEU A 153 4.59 3.73 -4.71
C LEU A 153 4.06 2.58 -3.83
N LEU A 154 2.74 2.50 -3.64
CA LEU A 154 2.10 1.45 -2.86
C LEU A 154 2.37 0.06 -3.45
N VAL A 155 2.18 -0.10 -4.77
CA VAL A 155 2.40 -1.38 -5.47
C VAL A 155 3.88 -1.76 -5.45
N PHE A 156 4.78 -0.80 -5.70
CA PHE A 156 6.23 -1.04 -5.62
C PHE A 156 6.65 -1.50 -4.23
N LEU A 157 6.23 -0.77 -3.18
CA LEU A 157 6.57 -1.10 -1.79
C LEU A 157 5.96 -2.43 -1.35
N ALA A 158 4.72 -2.74 -1.76
CA ALA A 158 4.12 -4.05 -1.48
C ALA A 158 4.88 -5.19 -2.14
N GLY A 159 5.26 -5.03 -3.42
CA GLY A 159 5.99 -6.05 -4.16
C GLY A 159 7.37 -6.35 -3.56
N VAL A 160 8.15 -5.30 -3.26
CA VAL A 160 9.49 -5.48 -2.68
C VAL A 160 9.40 -5.91 -1.21
N GLY A 161 8.45 -5.37 -0.44
CA GLY A 161 8.19 -5.80 0.94
C GLY A 161 7.80 -7.28 1.03
N TYR A 162 6.99 -7.77 0.07
CA TYR A 162 6.67 -9.19 -0.05
C TYR A 162 7.92 -10.05 -0.25
N ALA A 163 8.88 -9.61 -1.07
CA ALA A 163 10.13 -10.32 -1.28
C ALA A 163 11.04 -10.32 -0.04
N ASP A 164 11.10 -9.20 0.67
CA ASP A 164 11.89 -9.05 1.89
C ASP A 164 11.39 -9.95 3.02
N VAL A 165 10.07 -9.99 3.26
CA VAL A 165 9.44 -10.88 4.27
C VAL A 165 9.76 -12.35 4.01
N HIS A 166 9.91 -12.73 2.74
CA HIS A 166 10.23 -14.10 2.34
C HIS A 166 11.73 -14.41 2.24
N GLY A 167 12.60 -13.47 2.66
CA GLY A 167 14.05 -13.66 2.69
C GLY A 167 14.72 -13.58 1.32
N VAL A 168 14.03 -13.07 0.30
CA VAL A 168 14.56 -12.89 -1.07
C VAL A 168 14.93 -11.43 -1.33
N GLY A 169 15.32 -10.73 -0.26
CA GLY A 169 15.58 -9.30 -0.31
C GLY A 169 16.70 -8.90 -1.26
N ALA A 170 16.62 -7.67 -1.75
CA ALA A 170 17.59 -7.12 -2.70
C ALA A 170 19.00 -7.07 -2.08
N THR A 171 19.98 -7.70 -2.75
CA THR A 171 21.40 -7.59 -2.36
C THR A 171 21.86 -6.13 -2.39
N ARG A 172 22.97 -5.78 -1.71
CA ARG A 172 23.54 -4.41 -1.77
C ARG A 172 23.75 -3.92 -3.20
N ARG A 173 24.15 -4.81 -4.11
CA ARG A 173 24.34 -4.51 -5.54
C ARG A 173 22.99 -4.21 -6.22
N THR A 174 21.98 -5.04 -5.99
CA THR A 174 20.62 -4.84 -6.53
C THR A 174 19.98 -3.56 -6.00
N ARG A 175 20.19 -3.19 -4.73
CA ARG A 175 19.70 -1.94 -4.14
C ARG A 175 20.33 -0.71 -4.81
N ARG A 176 21.64 -0.71 -5.05
CA ARG A 176 22.32 0.37 -5.79
C ARG A 176 21.78 0.48 -7.22
N LEU A 177 21.59 -0.65 -7.89
CA LEU A 177 21.00 -0.68 -9.23
C LEU A 177 19.57 -0.14 -9.24
N LEU A 178 18.75 -0.44 -8.23
CA LEU A 178 17.39 0.10 -8.10
C LEU A 178 17.39 1.63 -7.93
N VAL A 179 18.30 2.18 -7.12
CA VAL A 179 18.42 3.65 -6.96
C VAL A 179 18.87 4.31 -8.27
N LEU A 180 19.87 3.73 -8.96
CA LEU A 180 20.31 4.23 -10.25
C LEU A 180 19.22 4.13 -11.31
N ALA A 181 18.52 3.00 -11.39
CA ALA A 181 17.40 2.79 -12.29
C ALA A 181 16.26 3.78 -12.00
N GLY A 182 15.95 4.03 -10.71
CA GLY A 182 14.99 5.04 -10.31
C GLY A 182 15.38 6.44 -10.79
N GLY A 183 16.63 6.84 -10.59
CA GLY A 183 17.13 8.14 -11.08
C GLY A 183 17.09 8.29 -12.60
N VAL A 184 17.50 7.25 -13.34
CA VAL A 184 17.42 7.23 -14.81
C VAL A 184 15.96 7.28 -15.27
N PHE A 185 15.08 6.54 -14.60
CA PHE A 185 13.65 6.53 -14.91
C PHE A 185 12.98 7.88 -14.62
N SER A 186 13.37 8.58 -13.55
CA SER A 186 12.93 9.96 -13.27
C SER A 186 13.29 10.91 -14.40
N LEU A 187 14.52 10.84 -14.91
CA LEU A 187 14.95 11.66 -16.05
C LEU A 187 14.15 11.33 -17.31
N ALA A 188 13.88 10.05 -17.55
CA ALA A 188 13.07 9.60 -18.67
C ALA A 188 11.62 10.13 -18.56
N LEU A 189 11.00 10.11 -17.38
CA LEU A 189 9.65 10.64 -17.16
C LEU A 189 9.57 12.15 -17.44
N VAL A 190 10.55 12.93 -16.99
CA VAL A 190 10.63 14.36 -17.31
C VAL A 190 10.83 14.57 -18.82
N GLY A 191 11.70 13.78 -19.45
CA GLY A 191 11.90 13.80 -20.91
C GLY A 191 10.62 13.52 -21.69
N VAL A 192 9.83 12.52 -21.27
CA VAL A 192 8.52 12.24 -21.86
C VAL A 192 7.57 13.43 -21.65
N GLY A 193 7.56 14.03 -20.46
CA GLY A 193 6.77 15.23 -20.18
C GLY A 193 7.13 16.43 -21.06
N LEU A 194 8.39 16.57 -21.46
CA LEU A 194 8.85 17.61 -22.39
C LEU A 194 8.41 17.35 -23.85
N VAL A 195 8.31 16.08 -24.25
CA VAL A 195 7.93 15.69 -25.62
C VAL A 195 6.41 15.66 -25.80
N VAL A 196 5.69 15.11 -24.84
CA VAL A 196 4.25 14.88 -24.89
C VAL A 196 3.47 16.08 -24.34
N GLY A 197 4.09 16.87 -23.45
CA GLY A 197 3.41 17.92 -22.72
C GLY A 197 3.57 19.33 -23.29
N SER A 198 2.52 20.14 -23.16
CA SER A 198 2.63 21.60 -23.13
C SER A 198 3.30 22.07 -21.84
N THR A 199 3.81 23.30 -21.78
CA THR A 199 4.39 23.92 -20.56
C THR A 199 3.49 23.80 -19.32
N THR A 200 2.17 23.69 -19.49
CA THR A 200 1.18 23.51 -18.42
C THR A 200 1.02 22.06 -17.92
N THR A 201 1.54 21.06 -18.63
CA THR A 201 1.40 19.62 -18.30
C THR A 201 2.68 18.99 -17.76
N LEU A 202 3.76 19.77 -17.63
CA LEU A 202 5.07 19.30 -17.18
C LEU A 202 5.07 18.93 -15.68
N LEU A 203 4.32 19.67 -14.85
CA LEU A 203 4.25 19.46 -13.40
C LEU A 203 3.78 18.04 -12.99
N PRO A 204 2.72 17.46 -13.59
CA PRO A 204 2.36 16.05 -13.43
C PRO A 204 3.52 15.05 -13.63
N TRP A 205 4.34 15.25 -14.66
CA TRP A 205 5.50 14.39 -14.95
C TRP A 205 6.62 14.57 -13.92
N VAL A 206 6.80 15.78 -13.38
CA VAL A 206 7.74 16.03 -12.28
C VAL A 206 7.32 15.28 -11.02
N VAL A 207 6.02 15.27 -10.69
CA VAL A 207 5.50 14.51 -9.53
C VAL A 207 5.78 13.01 -9.69
N ALA A 208 5.56 12.46 -10.89
CA ALA A 208 5.90 11.08 -11.19
C ALA A 208 7.42 10.81 -11.09
N ALA A 209 8.24 11.73 -11.60
CA ALA A 209 9.69 11.63 -11.56
C ALA A 209 10.25 11.69 -10.12
N ILE A 210 9.71 12.57 -9.27
CA ILE A 210 10.07 12.64 -7.84
C ILE A 210 9.74 11.31 -7.18
N THR A 211 8.54 10.77 -7.44
CA THR A 211 8.11 9.48 -6.87
C THR A 211 9.01 8.32 -7.31
N ALA A 212 9.40 8.29 -8.59
CA ALA A 212 10.36 7.31 -9.11
C ALA A 212 11.73 7.36 -8.40
N ALA A 213 12.21 8.56 -8.07
CA ALA A 213 13.49 8.74 -7.37
C ALA A 213 13.38 8.37 -5.88
N LEU A 214 12.25 8.71 -5.25
CA LEU A 214 12.04 8.50 -3.82
C LEU A 214 11.65 7.07 -3.47
N GLY A 215 10.94 6.34 -4.34
CA GLY A 215 10.47 4.98 -4.07
C GLY A 215 11.56 4.02 -3.59
N PRO A 216 12.68 3.86 -4.32
CA PRO A 216 13.80 3.02 -3.88
C PRO A 216 14.43 3.49 -2.56
N SER A 217 14.48 4.80 -2.34
CA SER A 217 15.05 5.40 -1.12
C SER A 217 14.17 5.14 0.11
N LEU A 218 12.84 5.23 -0.06
CA LEU A 218 11.86 4.88 0.97
C LEU A 218 11.94 3.39 1.33
N HIS A 219 12.02 2.51 0.32
CA HIS A 219 12.23 1.10 0.55
C HIS A 219 13.51 0.83 1.35
N TYR A 220 14.62 1.50 0.99
CA TYR A 220 15.87 1.38 1.73
C TYR A 220 15.69 1.79 3.20
N ALA A 221 15.11 2.95 3.46
CA ALA A 221 14.86 3.45 4.81
C ALA A 221 14.01 2.47 5.65
N LEU A 222 12.92 1.95 5.07
CA LEU A 222 12.04 0.98 5.73
C LEU A 222 12.75 -0.34 6.06
N SER A 223 13.57 -0.84 5.13
CA SER A 223 14.29 -2.11 5.32
C SER A 223 15.38 -2.02 6.39
N VAL A 224 16.04 -0.87 6.55
CA VAL A 224 17.04 -0.63 7.60
C VAL A 224 16.39 -0.62 8.99
N GLU A 225 15.23 0.04 9.10
CA GLU A 225 14.48 0.13 10.35
C GLU A 225 13.98 -1.26 10.82
N GLN A 226 13.53 -2.09 9.87
CA GLN A 226 13.13 -3.47 10.15
C GLN A 226 14.30 -4.33 10.64
N GLY A 227 15.49 -4.19 10.04
CA GLY A 227 16.70 -4.87 10.48
C GLY A 227 17.11 -4.50 11.92
N ARG A 228 17.01 -3.21 12.28
CA ARG A 228 17.26 -2.73 13.65
C ARG A 228 16.26 -3.27 14.67
N ARG A 229 14.97 -3.32 14.33
CA ARG A 229 13.93 -3.88 15.22
C ARG A 229 14.13 -5.38 15.47
N GLY A 230 14.54 -6.13 14.44
CA GLY A 230 14.89 -7.55 14.58
C GLY A 230 16.03 -7.77 15.58
N GLN A 231 17.11 -6.99 15.47
CA GLN A 231 18.27 -7.08 16.38
C GLN A 231 17.92 -6.72 17.83
N ASN A 232 17.12 -5.67 18.04
CA ASN A 232 16.69 -5.27 19.38
C ASN A 232 15.78 -6.31 20.06
N PHE A 233 15.03 -7.09 19.28
CA PHE A 233 14.18 -8.16 19.80
C PHE A 233 15.00 -9.37 20.29
N PHE A 234 16.09 -9.71 19.59
CA PHE A 234 17.03 -10.74 20.04
C PHE A 234 17.80 -10.33 21.29
N ASN A 235 18.21 -9.07 21.40
CA ASN A 235 18.92 -8.55 22.58
C ASN A 235 18.05 -8.45 23.85
N ARG A 236 16.72 -8.51 23.74
CA ARG A 236 15.81 -8.53 24.90
C ARG A 236 15.52 -9.95 25.41
N ARG A 237 15.99 -10.99 24.70
CA ARG A 237 15.80 -12.40 25.07
C ARG A 237 17.06 -13.08 25.60
N SER A 238 18.19 -12.37 25.62
CA SER A 238 19.44 -12.77 26.30
C SER A 238 19.53 -12.08 27.66
#